data_AF-A0A960P318-F1
#
_entry.id   AF-A0A960P318-F1
#
_cell.length_a   1.000
_cell.length_b   1.000
_cell.length_c   1.000
_cell.angle_alpha   90.00
_cell.angle_beta   90.00
_cell.angle_gamma   90.00
#
_symmetry.space_group_name_H-M   'P 1'
#
loop_
_entity.id
_entity.type
_entity.pdbx_description
1 polymer ?
#
loop_
_entity_poly.entity_id
_entity_poly.type
_entity_poly.pdbx_seq_one_letter_code
_entity_poly.pdbx_strand_id
1 'polypeptide(L)'
;MMRTYSGHSTAAASNELYRTNLAKGQTGLSIAFDLPTQTGYDPDHPLARGEVGKVGVPVAHLGHMRTLLDGIPPGEMNTSMTINAPAAWMLGLYIANATEQGVDTTALRGTTQNDIVKEYLSRGTYIFPPEASRRLIV
;
A
#
# COMPACT_ATOMS: atom_id res chain seq x y z
N MET A 1 9.99 1.85 -18.11
CA MET A 1 8.96 2.29 -17.15
C MET A 1 9.68 2.94 -15.97
N MET A 2 9.56 4.26 -15.76
CA MET A 2 10.10 4.91 -14.56
C MET A 2 9.07 4.78 -13.43
N ARG A 3 9.50 4.27 -12.27
CA ARG A 3 8.65 4.06 -11.09
C ARG A 3 9.38 4.62 -9.86
N THR A 4 8.82 5.66 -9.25
CA THR A 4 9.44 6.33 -8.10
C THR A 4 8.74 5.89 -6.81
N TYR A 5 9.52 5.36 -5.85
CA TYR A 5 9.03 5.00 -4.51
C TYR A 5 8.64 6.27 -3.75
N SER A 6 7.38 6.41 -3.38
CA SER A 6 6.91 7.63 -2.72
C SER A 6 5.73 7.38 -1.76
N GLY A 7 5.79 8.03 -0.61
CA GLY A 7 4.75 8.06 0.43
C GLY A 7 5.29 8.85 1.62
N HIS A 8 4.61 9.92 2.04
CA HIS A 8 5.04 10.75 3.17
C HIS A 8 3.82 11.36 3.86
N SER A 9 3.88 11.48 5.19
CA SER A 9 2.92 12.23 6.01
C SER A 9 1.51 11.64 6.01
N THR A 10 0.71 11.90 4.98
CA THR A 10 -0.72 11.56 4.93
C THR A 10 -1.10 11.00 3.56
N ALA A 11 -2.28 10.38 3.48
CA ALA A 11 -2.84 9.91 2.22
C ALA A 11 -3.03 11.05 1.20
N ALA A 12 -3.49 12.22 1.65
CA ALA A 12 -3.69 13.39 0.78
C ALA A 12 -2.38 13.95 0.22
N ALA A 13 -1.35 14.12 1.06
CA ALA A 13 -0.04 14.59 0.61
C ALA A 13 0.63 13.59 -0.34
N SER A 14 0.45 12.28 -0.09
CA SER A 14 0.96 11.23 -0.98
C SER A 14 0.23 11.22 -2.32
N ASN A 15 -1.11 11.43 -2.33
CA ASN A 15 -1.88 11.58 -3.57
C ASN A 15 -1.40 12.77 -4.41
N GLU A 16 -1.20 13.94 -3.80
CA GLU A 16 -0.70 15.14 -4.50
C GLU A 16 0.66 14.86 -5.17
N LEU A 17 1.55 14.17 -4.46
CA LEU A 17 2.84 13.74 -4.98
C LEU A 17 2.68 12.75 -6.16
N TYR A 18 1.77 11.79 -6.05
CA TYR A 18 1.48 10.83 -7.11
C TYR A 18 0.97 11.52 -8.38
N ARG A 19 -0.04 12.39 -8.25
CA ARG A 19 -0.59 13.15 -9.37
C ARG A 19 0.45 14.06 -10.01
N THR A 20 1.29 14.72 -9.20
CA THR A 20 2.42 15.52 -9.69
C THR A 20 3.41 14.69 -10.51
N ASN A 21 3.74 13.48 -10.05
CA ASN A 21 4.68 12.60 -10.77
C ASN A 21 4.06 12.03 -12.06
N LEU A 22 2.78 11.67 -12.03
CA LEU A 22 2.04 11.22 -13.22
C LEU A 22 2.00 12.34 -14.29
N ALA A 23 1.74 13.58 -13.89
CA ALA A 23 1.77 14.74 -14.78
C ALA A 23 3.16 14.99 -15.42
N LYS A 24 4.24 14.54 -14.75
CA LYS A 24 5.62 14.57 -15.27
C LYS A 24 5.99 13.37 -16.13
N GLY A 25 5.04 12.49 -16.44
CA GLY A 25 5.23 11.33 -17.32
C GLY A 25 5.57 10.02 -16.60
N GLN A 26 5.42 9.94 -15.27
CA GLN A 26 5.46 8.66 -14.58
C GLN A 26 4.29 7.79 -15.06
N THR A 27 4.56 6.51 -15.35
CA THR A 27 3.60 5.60 -16.00
C THR A 27 3.09 4.49 -15.08
N GLY A 28 3.59 4.43 -13.84
CA GLY A 28 3.16 3.45 -12.85
C GLY A 28 3.31 3.99 -11.44
N LEU A 29 2.46 3.52 -10.54
CA LEU A 29 2.43 3.94 -9.15
C LEU A 29 3.26 2.99 -8.28
N SER A 30 4.02 3.51 -7.32
CA SER A 30 4.67 2.71 -6.28
C SER A 30 4.35 3.28 -4.91
N ILE A 31 3.51 2.56 -4.17
CA ILE A 31 3.04 2.94 -2.85
C ILE A 31 3.98 2.38 -1.79
N ALA A 32 4.48 3.31 -0.97
CA ALA A 32 5.32 3.07 0.20
C ALA A 32 4.47 3.27 1.47
N PHE A 33 4.26 2.24 2.28
CA PHE A 33 3.46 2.36 3.51
C PHE A 33 4.33 2.70 4.72
N ASP A 34 3.76 3.36 5.72
CA ASP A 34 4.47 3.63 6.97
C ASP A 34 4.69 2.34 7.80
N LEU A 35 5.50 2.45 8.87
CA LEU A 35 5.83 1.28 9.68
C LEU A 35 4.60 0.69 10.40
N PRO A 36 3.69 1.48 11.02
CA PRO A 36 2.44 0.96 11.58
C PRO A 36 1.62 0.14 10.59
N THR A 37 1.38 0.67 9.38
CA THR A 37 0.66 -0.05 8.32
C THR A 37 1.39 -1.33 7.93
N GLN A 38 2.72 -1.30 7.81
CA GLN A 38 3.53 -2.49 7.47
C GLN A 38 3.50 -3.57 8.56
N THR A 39 3.27 -3.19 9.81
CA THR A 39 3.23 -4.08 10.98
C THR A 39 1.81 -4.40 11.44
N GLY A 40 0.79 -3.92 10.72
CA GLY A 40 -0.61 -4.21 10.98
C GLY A 40 -1.23 -3.45 12.15
N TYR A 41 -0.64 -2.34 12.57
CA TYR A 41 -1.18 -1.47 13.61
C TYR A 41 -1.95 -0.29 13.02
N ASP A 42 -3.07 0.04 13.65
CA ASP A 42 -3.77 1.30 13.40
C ASP A 42 -2.96 2.49 13.93
N PRO A 43 -3.16 3.70 13.36
CA PRO A 43 -2.40 4.90 13.74
C PRO A 43 -2.54 5.33 15.21
N ASP A 44 -3.65 4.98 15.86
CA ASP A 44 -3.93 5.28 17.26
C ASP A 44 -3.40 4.19 18.23
N HIS A 45 -2.85 3.10 17.70
CA HIS A 45 -2.26 2.06 18.52
C HIS A 45 -1.04 2.58 19.30
N PRO A 46 -0.88 2.28 20.61
CA PRO A 46 0.25 2.78 21.40
C PRO A 46 1.64 2.50 20.81
N LEU A 47 1.81 1.35 20.14
CA LEU A 47 3.07 0.98 19.47
C LEU A 47 3.33 1.72 18.14
N ALA A 48 2.31 2.38 17.57
CA ALA A 48 2.45 3.15 16.34
C ALA A 48 2.97 4.58 16.59
N ARG A 49 2.94 5.04 17.85
CA ARG A 49 3.27 6.41 18.23
C ARG A 49 4.66 6.81 17.76
N GLY A 50 4.74 7.89 16.98
CA GLY A 50 5.98 8.44 16.45
C GLY A 50 6.46 7.84 15.12
N GLU A 51 5.78 6.80 14.62
CA GLU A 51 6.11 6.14 13.36
C GLU A 51 5.03 6.33 12.27
N VAL A 52 3.85 6.82 12.65
CA VAL A 52 2.75 7.16 11.73
C VAL A 52 3.23 8.18 10.68
N GLY A 53 3.14 7.82 9.40
CA GLY A 53 3.47 8.70 8.27
C GLY A 53 4.95 9.07 8.09
N LYS A 54 5.85 8.51 8.93
CA LYS A 54 7.27 8.91 8.97
C LYS A 54 8.09 8.39 7.79
N VAL A 55 7.82 7.16 7.35
CA VAL A 55 8.58 6.47 6.31
C VAL A 55 7.72 6.04 5.11
N GLY A 56 6.46 6.47 5.08
CA GLY A 56 5.49 6.06 4.08
C GLY A 56 4.12 6.67 4.35
N VAL A 57 3.12 6.29 3.56
CA VAL A 57 1.73 6.69 3.77
C VAL A 57 1.06 5.81 4.84
N PRO A 58 0.33 6.38 5.82
CA PRO A 58 -0.53 5.62 6.72
C PRO A 58 -1.82 5.17 6.02
N VAL A 59 -2.14 3.89 6.04
CA VAL A 59 -3.40 3.34 5.49
C VAL A 59 -3.99 2.32 6.45
N ALA A 60 -5.07 2.69 7.16
CA ALA A 60 -5.75 1.85 8.14
C ALA A 60 -7.02 1.21 7.58
N HIS A 61 -7.79 2.00 6.82
CA HIS A 61 -9.12 1.62 6.33
C HIS A 61 -9.37 2.12 4.90
N LEU A 62 -10.49 1.71 4.31
CA LEU A 62 -10.87 2.06 2.93
C LEU A 62 -10.87 3.57 2.67
N GLY A 63 -11.33 4.39 3.62
CA GLY A 63 -11.27 5.86 3.53
C GLY A 63 -9.86 6.41 3.23
N HIS A 64 -8.80 5.87 3.84
CA HIS A 64 -7.43 6.29 3.52
C HIS A 64 -7.02 5.87 2.11
N MET A 65 -7.41 4.66 1.67
CA MET A 65 -7.13 4.20 0.30
C MET A 65 -7.84 5.09 -0.74
N ARG A 66 -9.09 5.49 -0.47
CA ARG A 66 -9.83 6.45 -1.30
C ARG A 66 -9.09 7.78 -1.40
N THR A 67 -8.70 8.36 -0.28
CA THR A 67 -7.93 9.61 -0.27
C THR A 67 -6.59 9.47 -0.99
N LEU A 68 -5.90 8.34 -0.83
CA LEU A 68 -4.61 8.08 -1.46
C LEU A 68 -4.70 8.01 -2.99
N LEU A 69 -5.79 7.45 -3.52
CA LEU A 69 -6.00 7.20 -4.95
C LEU A 69 -7.03 8.15 -5.58
N ASP A 70 -7.41 9.22 -4.89
CA ASP A 70 -8.36 10.20 -5.40
C ASP A 70 -7.87 10.80 -6.73
N GLY A 71 -8.74 10.80 -7.75
CA GLY A 71 -8.39 11.23 -9.11
C GLY A 71 -7.34 10.37 -9.83
N ILE A 72 -7.01 9.17 -9.33
CA ILE A 72 -6.10 8.21 -9.98
C ILE A 72 -6.88 6.92 -10.31
N PRO A 73 -7.24 6.66 -11.59
CA PRO A 73 -8.07 5.52 -11.97
C PRO A 73 -7.32 4.18 -11.88
N PRO A 74 -7.69 3.25 -10.97
CA PRO A 74 -6.95 2.00 -10.75
C PRO A 74 -6.90 1.07 -11.99
N GLY A 75 -7.91 1.14 -12.86
CA GLY A 75 -7.98 0.32 -14.08
C GLY A 75 -7.02 0.75 -15.19
N GLU A 76 -6.50 1.98 -15.14
CA GLU A 76 -5.54 2.49 -16.11
C GLU A 76 -4.11 2.49 -15.57
N MET A 77 -3.94 2.25 -14.27
CA MET A 77 -2.65 2.31 -13.60
C MET A 77 -2.00 0.93 -13.46
N ASN A 78 -0.67 0.91 -13.51
CA ASN A 78 0.12 -0.20 -12.99
C ASN A 78 0.61 0.16 -11.58
N THR A 79 -0.03 -0.42 -10.55
CA THR A 79 0.22 -0.08 -9.14
C THR A 79 1.06 -1.13 -8.44
N SER A 80 2.12 -0.72 -7.73
CA SER A 80 2.91 -1.60 -6.88
C SER A 80 2.75 -1.16 -5.45
N MET A 81 2.48 -2.13 -4.59
CA MET A 81 2.36 -1.95 -3.15
C MET A 81 3.52 -2.70 -2.50
N THR A 82 4.47 -1.95 -1.93
CA THR A 82 5.58 -2.53 -1.16
C THR A 82 5.08 -2.89 0.23
N ILE A 83 4.34 -4.00 0.31
CA ILE A 83 3.68 -4.48 1.51
C ILE A 83 3.75 -6.01 1.58
N ASN A 84 3.90 -6.56 2.79
CA ASN A 84 4.12 -8.00 3.01
C ASN A 84 3.12 -8.59 4.01
N ALA A 85 3.38 -8.53 5.32
CA ALA A 85 2.52 -9.20 6.30
C ALA A 85 1.02 -8.81 6.23
N PRO A 86 0.65 -7.53 5.99
CA PRO A 86 -0.74 -7.14 5.78
C PRO A 86 -1.10 -6.99 4.28
N ALA A 87 -0.37 -7.64 3.36
CA ALA A 87 -0.60 -7.50 1.92
C ALA A 87 -2.01 -7.91 1.49
N ALA A 88 -2.57 -8.99 2.05
CA ALA A 88 -3.93 -9.41 1.77
C ALA A 88 -4.96 -8.35 2.15
N TRP A 89 -4.78 -7.68 3.30
CA TRP A 89 -5.65 -6.59 3.74
C TRP A 89 -5.52 -5.36 2.83
N MET A 90 -4.29 -4.92 2.53
CA MET A 90 -4.07 -3.79 1.62
C MET A 90 -4.59 -4.06 0.20
N LEU A 91 -4.43 -5.28 -0.31
CA LEU A 91 -5.00 -5.69 -1.60
C LEU A 91 -6.53 -5.65 -1.56
N GLY A 92 -7.14 -6.11 -0.47
CA GLY A 92 -8.59 -6.00 -0.26
C GLY A 92 -9.09 -4.56 -0.30
N LEU A 93 -8.40 -3.63 0.37
CA LEU A 93 -8.72 -2.19 0.31
C LEU A 93 -8.55 -1.61 -1.09
N TYR A 94 -7.49 -2.00 -1.81
CA TYR A 94 -7.24 -1.57 -3.18
C TYR A 94 -8.34 -2.04 -4.14
N ILE A 95 -8.74 -3.32 -4.04
CA ILE A 95 -9.83 -3.90 -4.81
C ILE A 95 -11.14 -3.21 -4.49
N ALA A 96 -11.47 -3.01 -3.21
CA ALA A 96 -12.69 -2.33 -2.80
C ALA A 96 -12.78 -0.91 -3.37
N ASN A 97 -11.67 -0.15 -3.31
CA ASN A 97 -11.59 1.18 -3.92
C ASN A 97 -11.78 1.13 -5.45
N ALA A 98 -11.18 0.14 -6.12
CA ALA A 98 -11.36 -0.04 -7.56
C ALA A 98 -12.81 -0.40 -7.95
N THR A 99 -13.44 -1.29 -7.18
CA THR A 99 -14.84 -1.68 -7.38
C THR A 99 -15.79 -0.49 -7.22
N GLU A 100 -15.55 0.41 -6.26
CA GLU A 100 -16.33 1.64 -6.09
C GLU A 100 -16.19 2.61 -7.27
N GLN A 101 -15.07 2.52 -8.01
CA GLN A 101 -14.84 3.26 -9.25
C GLN A 101 -15.36 2.52 -10.50
N GLY A 102 -16.07 1.40 -10.33
CA GLY A 102 -16.62 0.59 -11.43
C GLY A 102 -15.57 -0.20 -12.21
N VAL A 103 -14.37 -0.41 -11.65
CA VAL A 103 -13.31 -1.18 -12.28
C VAL A 103 -13.43 -2.66 -11.93
N ASP A 104 -13.53 -3.51 -12.95
CA ASP A 104 -13.50 -4.97 -12.78
C ASP A 104 -12.14 -5.44 -12.26
N THR A 105 -12.12 -6.41 -11.35
CA THR A 105 -10.87 -6.90 -10.75
C THR A 105 -9.90 -7.50 -11.75
N THR A 106 -10.39 -8.05 -12.86
CA THR A 106 -9.58 -8.60 -13.95
C THR A 106 -8.85 -7.51 -14.77
N ALA A 107 -9.32 -6.26 -14.70
CA ALA A 107 -8.67 -5.12 -15.35
C ALA A 107 -7.50 -4.55 -14.55
N LEU A 108 -7.39 -4.88 -13.25
CA LEU A 108 -6.36 -4.35 -12.37
C LEU A 108 -4.98 -4.89 -12.75
N ARG A 109 -4.02 -3.98 -12.90
CA ARG A 109 -2.61 -4.31 -13.19
C ARG A 109 -1.75 -3.83 -12.04
N GLY A 110 -0.90 -4.71 -11.53
CA GLY A 110 -0.06 -4.33 -10.41
C GLY A 110 0.71 -5.46 -9.77
N THR A 111 1.30 -5.15 -8.62
CA THR A 111 2.07 -6.10 -7.82
C THR A 111 1.94 -5.76 -6.34
N THR A 112 1.69 -6.75 -5.51
CA THR A 112 2.00 -6.69 -4.07
C THR A 112 3.35 -7.36 -3.85
N GLN A 113 4.21 -6.81 -3.00
CA GLN A 113 5.50 -7.47 -2.73
C GLN A 113 5.30 -8.89 -2.16
N ASN A 114 4.42 -9.03 -1.15
CA ASN A 114 3.94 -10.30 -0.60
C ASN A 114 5.02 -11.39 -0.33
N ASP A 115 6.25 -10.98 -0.03
CA ASP A 115 7.36 -11.88 0.29
C ASP A 115 7.58 -11.85 1.80
N ILE A 116 6.97 -12.80 2.50
CA ILE A 116 7.10 -12.92 3.95
C ILE A 116 8.40 -13.60 4.37
N VAL A 117 9.04 -14.40 3.52
CA VAL A 117 10.23 -15.17 3.91
C VAL A 117 11.38 -14.20 4.24
N LYS A 118 11.57 -13.18 3.40
CA LYS A 118 12.56 -12.13 3.70
C LYS A 118 12.24 -11.34 4.97
N GLU A 119 10.97 -11.25 5.39
CA GLU A 119 10.61 -10.52 6.61
C GLU A 119 11.17 -11.23 7.85
N TYR A 120 11.20 -12.56 7.87
CA TYR A 120 11.83 -13.30 8.96
C TYR A 120 13.35 -13.25 8.93
N LEU A 121 13.95 -13.21 7.73
CA LEU A 121 15.40 -13.33 7.57
C LEU A 121 16.15 -12.00 7.73
N SER A 122 15.53 -10.86 7.40
CA SER A 122 16.27 -9.59 7.32
C SER A 122 15.50 -8.32 7.70
N ARG A 123 14.18 -8.28 7.47
CA ARG A 123 13.44 -7.00 7.51
C ARG A 123 12.55 -6.80 8.73
N GLY A 124 12.08 -7.88 9.35
CA GLY A 124 11.47 -7.86 10.68
C GLY A 124 10.03 -7.35 10.76
N THR A 125 9.30 -7.17 9.65
CA THR A 125 7.90 -6.67 9.68
C THR A 125 6.85 -7.79 9.51
N TYR A 126 7.15 -9.00 10.01
CA TYR A 126 6.17 -10.09 10.07
C TYR A 126 5.15 -9.88 11.21
N ILE A 127 3.95 -10.45 11.06
CA ILE A 127 2.87 -10.36 12.06
C ILE A 127 2.59 -11.73 12.70
N PHE A 128 2.38 -12.76 11.87
CA PHE A 128 2.09 -14.12 12.35
C PHE A 128 3.34 -15.00 12.34
N PRO A 129 3.32 -16.19 12.97
CA PRO A 129 4.37 -17.20 12.78
C PRO A 129 4.51 -17.66 11.32
N PRO A 130 5.64 -18.28 10.92
CA PRO A 130 5.93 -18.63 9.54
C PRO A 130 4.85 -19.43 8.81
N GLU A 131 4.30 -20.46 9.44
CA GLU A 131 3.28 -21.31 8.82
C GLU A 131 1.96 -20.57 8.56
N ALA A 132 1.49 -19.82 9.56
CA ALA A 132 0.28 -19.01 9.44
C ALA A 132 0.45 -17.91 8.39
N SER A 133 1.63 -17.27 8.32
CA SER A 133 1.90 -16.29 7.28
C SER A 133 2.00 -16.90 5.89
N ARG A 134 2.62 -18.07 5.74
CA ARG A 134 2.72 -18.78 4.46
C ARG A 134 1.35 -19.12 3.88
N ARG A 135 0.37 -19.44 4.74
CA ARG A 135 -1.02 -19.68 4.34
C ARG A 135 -1.69 -18.45 3.71
N LEU A 136 -1.22 -17.24 4.01
CA LEU A 136 -1.78 -15.98 3.53
C LEU A 136 -1.07 -15.45 2.27
N ILE A 137 0.01 -16.09 1.83
CA ILE A 137 0.68 -15.74 0.58
C ILE A 137 -0.22 -16.20 -0.58
N VAL A 138 -0.36 -15.31 -1.56
CA VAL A 138 -1.14 -15.49 -2.80
C VAL A 138 -0.16 -15.60 -3.96
#